data_AF-A0A1Y1MVQ9-F1
#
_entry.id   AF-A0A1Y1MVQ9-F1
#
_cell.length_a   1.000
_cell.length_b   1.000
_cell.length_c   1.000
_cell.angle_alpha   90.00
_cell.angle_beta   90.00
_cell.angle_gamma   90.00
#
_symmetry.space_group_name_H-M   'P 1'
#
loop_
_entity.id
_entity.type
_entity.pdbx_description
1 polymer ?
#
loop_
_entity_poly.entity_id
_entity_poly.type
_entity_poly.pdbx_seq_one_letter_code
_entity_poly.pdbx_strand_id
1 'polypeptide(L)'
;MLREILRQLTTMKASLLQFNEDVQKLHGNKTKEFYRENFLNNFHLPINGEMELKELDSYLKSDINFKGTVEDISRIGGSNIYDFVRRSLSVLITDEVAKEYSYYGVKKKKIFKSLRLCDLLLGK
;
A
#
# COMPACT_ATOMS: atom_id res chain seq x y z
N MET A 1 3.61 -46.40 -32.31
CA MET A 1 4.57 -45.85 -31.34
C MET A 1 5.03 -44.44 -31.72
N LEU A 2 5.74 -44.22 -32.84
CA LEU A 2 6.22 -42.89 -33.25
C LEU A 2 5.11 -41.83 -33.41
N ARG A 3 3.99 -42.18 -34.06
CA ARG A 3 2.84 -41.27 -34.23
C ARG A 3 2.24 -40.82 -32.89
N GLU A 4 2.24 -41.71 -31.90
CA GLU A 4 1.69 -41.42 -30.58
C GLU A 4 2.61 -40.47 -29.81
N ILE A 5 3.93 -40.67 -29.92
CA ILE A 5 4.94 -39.76 -29.36
C ILE A 5 4.82 -38.37 -29.99
N LEU A 6 4.68 -38.28 -31.32
CA LEU A 6 4.52 -37.01 -32.02
C LEU A 6 3.23 -36.27 -31.61
N ARG A 7 2.14 -37.00 -31.41
CA ARG A 7 0.88 -36.45 -30.90
C ARG A 7 1.08 -35.84 -29.51
N GLN A 8 1.69 -36.59 -28.59
CA GLN A 8 1.97 -36.12 -27.23
C GLN A 8 2.89 -34.89 -27.21
N LEU A 9 3.91 -34.83 -28.07
CA LEU A 9 4.78 -33.65 -28.21
C LEU A 9 4.03 -32.42 -28.69
N THR A 10 3.09 -32.60 -29.62
CA THR A 10 2.27 -31.50 -30.14
C THR A 10 1.33 -30.97 -29.07
N THR A 11 0.71 -31.87 -28.30
CA THR A 11 -0.14 -31.49 -27.16
C THR A 11 0.68 -30.75 -26.08
N MET A 12 1.87 -31.23 -25.74
CA MET A 12 2.74 -30.54 -24.78
C MET A 12 3.14 -29.14 -25.26
N LYS A 13 3.47 -28.98 -26.54
CA LYS A 13 3.80 -27.68 -27.12
C LYS A 13 2.63 -26.70 -27.03
N ALA A 14 1.41 -27.15 -27.33
CA ALA A 14 0.21 -26.31 -27.21
C ALA A 14 -0.04 -25.88 -25.76
N SER A 15 0.09 -26.80 -24.80
CA SER A 15 -0.05 -26.47 -23.38
C SER A 15 1.01 -25.48 -22.89
N LEU A 16 2.26 -25.58 -23.36
CA LEU A 16 3.32 -24.63 -23.02
C LEU A 16 3.06 -23.23 -23.58
N LEU A 17 2.53 -23.13 -24.81
CA LEU A 17 2.16 -21.84 -25.39
C LEU A 17 1.03 -21.18 -24.60
N GLN A 18 -0.01 -21.96 -24.27
CA GLN A 18 -1.13 -21.47 -23.46
C GLN A 18 -0.65 -21.00 -22.08
N PHE A 19 0.21 -21.79 -21.42
CA PHE A 19 0.79 -21.41 -20.13
C PHE A 19 1.58 -20.11 -20.22
N ASN A 20 2.38 -19.92 -21.26
CA ASN A 20 3.13 -18.68 -21.46
C ASN A 20 2.20 -17.48 -21.64
N GLU A 21 1.14 -17.61 -22.44
CA GLU A 21 0.14 -16.55 -22.61
C GLU A 21 -0.56 -16.21 -21.29
N ASP A 22 -0.90 -17.21 -20.48
CA ASP A 22 -1.56 -17.00 -19.20
C ASP A 22 -0.62 -16.33 -18.19
N VAL A 23 0.66 -16.72 -18.16
CA VAL A 23 1.70 -16.01 -17.40
C VAL A 23 1.84 -14.55 -17.87
N GLN A 24 1.81 -14.29 -19.17
CA GLN A 24 1.89 -12.94 -19.71
C GLN A 24 0.64 -12.11 -19.37
N LYS A 25 -0.56 -12.69 -19.39
CA LYS A 25 -1.79 -12.01 -18.93
C LYS A 25 -1.73 -11.67 -17.44
N LEU A 26 -1.14 -12.55 -16.62
CA LEU A 26 -0.89 -12.29 -15.21
C LEU A 26 0.18 -11.21 -14.99
N HIS A 27 1.19 -11.12 -15.87
CA HIS A 27 2.23 -10.09 -15.82
C HIS A 27 1.78 -8.74 -16.37
N GLY A 28 0.93 -8.70 -17.41
CA GLY A 28 0.52 -7.47 -18.10
C GLY A 28 -0.20 -6.44 -17.22
N ASN A 29 -0.74 -6.86 -16.08
CA ASN A 29 -1.28 -5.96 -15.05
C ASN A 29 -0.27 -5.58 -13.95
N LYS A 30 0.85 -6.31 -13.82
CA LYS A 30 1.87 -6.10 -12.79
C LYS A 30 3.11 -5.36 -13.28
N THR A 31 3.38 -5.27 -14.58
CA THR A 31 4.65 -4.67 -15.07
C THR A 31 4.77 -3.16 -14.84
N LYS A 32 3.67 -2.44 -14.54
CA LYS A 32 3.74 -1.04 -14.06
C LYS A 32 3.96 -0.92 -12.54
N GLU A 33 3.75 -1.99 -11.77
CA GLU A 33 4.01 -2.05 -10.31
C GLU A 33 5.41 -2.60 -9.98
N PHE A 34 6.35 -2.56 -10.93
CA PHE A 34 7.68 -3.13 -10.77
C PHE A 34 8.54 -2.24 -9.84
N TYR A 35 8.76 -2.75 -8.61
CA TYR A 35 9.55 -2.19 -7.51
C TYR A 35 9.11 -0.82 -6.97
N ARG A 36 7.84 -0.67 -6.57
CA ARG A 36 7.61 0.26 -5.47
C ARG A 36 8.04 -0.42 -4.17
N GLU A 37 9.07 0.12 -3.51
CA GLU A 37 9.31 -0.22 -2.10
C GLU A 37 8.02 0.03 -1.32
N ASN A 38 7.46 -1.05 -0.77
CA ASN A 38 6.22 -1.01 -0.01
C ASN A 38 6.39 0.03 1.11
N PHE A 39 5.43 0.93 1.27
CA PHE A 39 5.47 1.98 2.31
C PHE A 39 5.77 1.38 3.69
N LEU A 40 5.19 0.21 3.97
CA LEU A 40 5.35 -0.54 5.22
C LEU A 40 6.79 -1.02 5.46
N ASN A 41 7.64 -1.08 4.42
CA ASN A 41 9.05 -1.46 4.55
C ASN A 41 9.97 -0.24 4.77
N ASN A 42 9.51 0.97 4.42
CA ASN A 42 10.32 2.19 4.49
C ASN A 42 10.25 2.88 5.86
N PHE A 43 9.26 2.52 6.68
CA PHE A 43 9.07 3.08 8.00
C PHE A 43 8.93 1.96 9.03
N HIS A 44 9.54 2.14 10.20
CA HIS A 44 9.27 1.29 11.34
C HIS A 44 7.93 1.70 11.96
N LEU A 45 6.90 0.92 11.66
CA LEU A 45 5.54 1.15 12.17
C LEU A 45 5.28 0.32 13.44
N PRO A 46 4.47 0.82 14.39
CA PRO A 46 3.88 2.16 14.42
C PRO A 46 4.91 3.24 14.77
N ILE A 47 4.80 4.41 14.15
CA ILE A 47 5.67 5.57 14.45
C ILE A 47 5.46 6.01 15.89
N ASN A 48 6.56 6.11 16.64
CA ASN A 48 6.54 6.43 18.07
C ASN A 48 7.23 7.76 18.41
N GLY A 49 7.61 8.55 17.40
CA GLY A 49 8.32 9.81 17.58
C GLY A 49 7.82 10.93 16.68
N GLU A 50 7.92 12.16 17.17
CA GLU A 50 7.60 13.36 16.39
C GLU A 50 8.49 13.51 15.15
N MET A 51 9.77 13.14 15.26
CA MET A 51 10.73 13.28 14.17
C MET A 51 10.37 12.35 13.01
N GLU A 52 10.15 11.06 13.32
CA GLU A 52 9.69 10.05 12.35
C GLU A 52 8.34 10.43 11.73
N LEU A 53 7.40 10.99 12.52
CA LEU A 53 6.12 11.45 11.98
C LEU A 53 6.30 12.61 10.97
N LYS A 54 7.26 13.51 11.20
CA LYS A 54 7.59 14.58 10.26
C LYS A 54 8.26 14.05 9.00
N GLU A 55 9.10 13.02 9.13
CA GLU A 55 9.72 12.34 7.99
C GLU A 55 8.66 11.65 7.13
N LEU A 56 7.72 10.94 7.75
CA LEU A 56 6.54 10.39 7.09
C LEU A 56 5.75 11.47 6.35
N ASP A 57 5.44 12.56 7.04
CA ASP A 57 4.65 13.64 6.45
C ASP A 57 5.35 14.30 5.25
N SER A 58 6.68 14.43 5.33
CA SER A 58 7.52 14.91 4.22
C SER A 58 7.56 13.92 3.06
N TYR A 59 7.68 12.62 3.35
CA TYR A 59 7.64 11.54 2.35
C TYR A 59 6.32 11.57 1.56
N LEU A 60 5.20 11.82 2.24
CA LEU A 60 3.84 11.90 1.67
C LEU A 60 3.57 13.17 0.83
N LYS A 61 4.52 14.11 0.74
CA LYS A 61 4.40 15.27 -0.17
C LYS A 61 4.64 14.92 -1.63
N SER A 62 5.33 13.82 -1.91
CA SER A 62 5.48 13.31 -3.27
C SER A 62 4.20 12.61 -3.72
N ASP A 63 3.62 13.03 -4.84
CA ASP A 63 2.40 12.43 -5.40
C ASP A 63 2.55 10.94 -5.66
N ILE A 64 3.76 10.51 -6.07
CA ILE A 64 4.07 9.10 -6.24
C ILE A 64 3.97 8.44 -4.87
N ASN A 65 4.75 8.86 -3.88
CA ASN A 65 4.73 8.28 -2.54
C ASN A 65 3.33 8.21 -1.93
N PHE A 66 2.58 9.32 -2.03
CA PHE A 66 1.21 9.42 -1.56
C PHE A 66 0.31 8.36 -2.20
N LYS A 67 0.27 8.27 -3.54
CA LYS A 67 -0.61 7.32 -4.25
C LYS A 67 -0.35 5.86 -3.88
N GLY A 68 0.90 5.43 -3.79
CA GLY A 68 1.15 4.04 -3.39
C GLY A 68 0.97 3.81 -1.90
N THR A 69 1.16 4.83 -1.07
CA THR A 69 0.78 4.70 0.34
C THR A 69 -0.73 4.55 0.49
N VAL A 70 -1.54 5.23 -0.33
CA VAL A 70 -2.99 5.01 -0.41
C VAL A 70 -3.29 3.56 -0.81
N GLU A 71 -2.63 3.03 -1.84
CA GLU A 71 -2.78 1.63 -2.26
C GLU A 71 -2.42 0.65 -1.13
N ASP A 72 -1.32 0.89 -0.42
CA ASP A 72 -0.85 0.05 0.67
C ASP A 72 -1.82 0.06 1.86
N ILE A 73 -2.26 1.25 2.31
CA ILE A 73 -3.17 1.41 3.45
C ILE A 73 -4.60 0.96 3.11
N SER A 74 -5.03 1.07 1.85
CA SER A 74 -6.36 0.60 1.42
C SER A 74 -6.61 -0.87 1.73
N ARG A 75 -5.54 -1.68 1.80
CA ARG A 75 -5.58 -3.11 2.13
C ARG A 75 -5.97 -3.40 3.60
N ILE A 76 -5.88 -2.41 4.49
CA ILE A 76 -6.30 -2.56 5.90
C ILE A 76 -7.82 -2.75 5.99
N GLY A 77 -8.56 -2.05 5.12
CA GLY A 77 -10.02 -2.11 5.05
C GLY A 77 -10.74 -1.59 6.31
N GLY A 78 -12.05 -1.76 6.33
CA GLY A 78 -12.95 -1.32 7.39
C GLY A 78 -14.40 -1.43 6.93
N SER A 79 -15.33 -1.68 7.85
CA SER A 79 -16.77 -1.75 7.55
C SER A 79 -17.35 -0.40 7.15
N ASN A 80 -16.71 0.68 7.57
CA ASN A 80 -17.07 2.05 7.26
C ASN A 80 -15.83 2.95 7.41
N ILE A 81 -15.98 4.24 7.10
CA ILE A 81 -14.89 5.22 7.16
C ILE A 81 -14.30 5.38 8.57
N TYR A 82 -15.13 5.32 9.61
CA TYR A 82 -14.67 5.43 11.00
C TYR A 82 -13.76 4.25 11.37
N ASP A 83 -14.19 3.03 11.03
CA ASP A 83 -13.43 1.81 11.29
C ASP A 83 -12.12 1.80 10.48
N PHE A 84 -12.16 2.22 9.22
CA PHE A 84 -10.97 2.35 8.39
C PHE A 84 -9.96 3.32 9.01
N VAL A 85 -10.37 4.55 9.33
CA VAL A 85 -9.48 5.57 9.91
C VAL A 85 -8.89 5.09 11.23
N ARG A 86 -9.71 4.49 12.11
CA ARG A 86 -9.26 3.94 13.39
C ARG A 86 -8.21 2.84 13.19
N ARG A 87 -8.48 1.86 12.32
CA ARG A 87 -7.56 0.73 12.07
C ARG A 87 -6.26 1.21 11.42
N SER A 88 -6.36 2.08 10.41
CA SER A 88 -5.20 2.66 9.74
C SER A 88 -4.32 3.44 10.72
N LEU A 89 -4.89 4.33 11.55
CA LEU A 89 -4.10 5.07 12.53
C LEU A 89 -3.42 4.15 13.56
N SER A 90 -4.09 3.09 14.03
CA SER A 90 -3.50 2.14 14.97
C SER A 90 -2.30 1.36 14.42
N VAL A 91 -2.20 1.27 13.09
CA VAL A 91 -1.02 0.68 12.41
C VAL A 91 0.06 1.74 12.20
N LEU A 92 -0.32 2.98 11.91
CA LEU A 92 0.60 4.02 11.46
C LEU A 92 1.33 4.73 12.60
N ILE A 93 0.66 4.99 13.73
CA ILE A 93 1.20 5.77 14.84
C ILE A 93 0.84 5.15 16.19
N THR A 94 1.68 5.36 17.20
CA THR A 94 1.39 4.95 18.59
C THR A 94 0.39 5.90 19.26
N ASP A 95 -0.21 5.45 20.37
CA ASP A 95 -1.05 6.30 21.22
C ASP A 95 -0.24 7.46 21.83
N GLU A 96 1.06 7.24 22.09
CA GLU A 96 1.99 8.26 22.55
C GLU A 96 2.14 9.41 21.55
N VAL A 97 2.14 9.12 20.25
CA VAL A 97 2.14 10.15 19.21
C VAL A 97 0.73 10.72 19.04
N ALA A 98 -0.29 9.87 18.96
CA ALA A 98 -1.67 10.29 18.70
C ALA A 98 -2.21 11.27 19.76
N LYS A 99 -1.84 11.10 21.04
CA LYS A 99 -2.30 11.98 22.13
C LYS A 99 -1.80 13.42 21.99
N GLU A 100 -0.69 13.66 21.30
CA GLU A 100 -0.09 14.99 21.08
C GLU A 100 -0.86 15.80 20.02
N TYR A 101 -1.76 15.15 19.28
CA TYR A 101 -2.50 15.74 18.19
C TYR A 101 -4.01 15.82 18.47
N SER A 102 -4.65 16.78 17.83
CA SER A 102 -6.10 16.80 17.66
C SER A 102 -6.44 17.38 16.30
N TYR A 103 -7.63 17.09 15.80
CA TYR A 103 -8.00 17.51 14.44
C TYR A 103 -7.82 19.02 14.20
N TYR A 104 -8.22 19.86 15.16
CA TYR A 104 -8.10 21.33 15.08
C TYR A 104 -7.03 21.96 15.97
N GLY A 105 -6.21 21.17 16.68
CA GLY A 105 -5.21 21.70 17.62
C GLY A 105 -5.78 22.23 18.96
N VAL A 106 -6.86 21.64 19.45
CA VAL A 106 -7.47 22.01 20.73
C VAL A 106 -6.61 21.58 21.91
N LYS A 107 -6.74 22.27 23.06
CA LYS A 107 -6.02 21.95 24.32
C LYS A 107 -4.49 21.94 24.17
N LYS A 108 -3.93 22.89 23.39
CA LYS A 108 -2.49 23.02 23.12
C LYS A 108 -1.88 21.83 22.34
N LYS A 109 -2.72 20.96 21.77
CA LYS A 109 -2.28 19.87 20.90
C LYS A 109 -1.92 20.40 19.52
N LYS A 110 -1.13 19.63 18.79
CA LYS A 110 -0.78 19.92 17.40
C LYS A 110 -1.99 19.68 16.48
N ILE A 111 -2.01 20.37 15.34
CA ILE A 111 -3.09 20.29 14.37
C ILE A 111 -2.87 19.05 13.49
N PHE A 112 -3.77 18.07 13.57
CA PHE A 112 -3.66 16.85 12.76
C PHE A 112 -4.05 17.11 11.29
N LYS A 113 -5.07 17.93 11.03
CA LYS A 113 -5.55 18.22 9.67
C LYS A 113 -4.52 18.92 8.76
N SER A 114 -3.40 19.38 9.31
CA SER A 114 -2.32 20.00 8.52
C SER A 114 -1.26 18.98 8.05
N LEU A 115 -1.34 17.72 8.50
CA LEU A 115 -0.47 16.65 8.05
C LEU A 115 -1.01 16.04 6.75
N ARG A 116 -0.11 15.74 5.81
CA ARG A 116 -0.40 14.88 4.64
C ARG A 116 -0.88 13.50 5.06
N LEU A 117 -0.49 13.01 6.24
CA LEU A 117 -1.06 11.81 6.83
C LEU A 117 -2.59 11.92 7.03
N CYS A 118 -3.12 13.10 7.34
CA CYS A 118 -4.57 13.29 7.46
C CYS A 118 -5.24 13.22 6.08
N ASP A 119 -4.63 13.82 5.06
CA ASP A 119 -5.14 13.81 3.69
C ASP A 119 -5.16 12.39 3.11
N LEU A 120 -4.13 11.61 3.41
CA LEU A 120 -4.01 10.19 3.05
C LEU A 120 -5.20 9.35 3.56
N LEU A 121 -5.62 9.60 4.81
CA LEU A 121 -6.71 8.85 5.44
C LEU A 121 -8.10 9.30 4.98
N LEU A 122 -8.25 10.56 4.58
CA LEU A 122 -9.52 11.16 4.21
C LEU A 122 -9.73 11.30 2.69
N GLY A 123 -8.70 10.99 1.89
CA GLY A 123 -8.75 11.08 0.42
C GLY A 123 -8.81 12.51 -0.10
N LYS A 124 -8.05 13.43 0.48
CA LYS A 124 -8.00 14.85 0.10
C LYS A 124 -6.76 15.25 -0.70
#